data_AF-A0A097SQM7-F1
#
_entry.id   AF-A0A097SQM7-F1
#
_cell.length_a   1.000
_cell.length_b   1.000
_cell.length_c   1.000
_cell.angle_alpha   90.00
_cell.angle_beta   90.00
_cell.angle_gamma   90.00
#
_symmetry.space_group_name_H-M   'P 1'
#
loop_
_entity.id
_entity.type
_entity.pdbx_description
1 polymer ?
#
loop_
_entity_poly.entity_id
_entity_poly.type
_entity_poly.pdbx_seq_one_letter_code
_entity_poly.pdbx_strand_id
1 'polypeptide(L)'
;MIARADRIGDQVRWAIDLISPMALLLISVLLAADQTVTYVPGRVVNTMTQGFRGEAKTDAKDAKVIAETARLRRDLNLNRL
;
A
#
# COMPACT_ATOMS: atom_id res chain seq x y z
N MET A 1 6.74 6.22 12.47
CA MET A 1 6.07 5.11 11.74
C MET A 1 7.09 4.28 10.96
N ILE A 2 7.87 4.90 10.08
CA ILE A 2 8.92 4.24 9.27
C ILE A 2 9.94 3.48 10.14
N ALA A 3 10.59 4.16 11.09
CA ALA A 3 11.53 3.53 12.03
C ALA A 3 10.92 2.45 12.96
N ARG A 4 9.58 2.32 13.01
CA ARG A 4 8.92 1.20 13.68
C ARG A 4 8.76 0.01 12.74
N ALA A 5 8.45 0.26 11.46
CA ALA A 5 8.36 -0.77 10.44
C ALA A 5 9.74 -1.43 10.19
N ASP A 6 10.82 -0.65 10.13
CA ASP A 6 12.18 -1.17 9.93
C ASP A 6 12.61 -2.13 11.05
N ARG A 7 12.06 -1.98 12.26
CA ARG A 7 12.34 -2.88 13.39
C ARG A 7 11.56 -4.20 13.33
N ILE A 8 10.57 -4.32 12.45
CA ILE A 8 9.67 -5.48 12.35
C ILE A 8 10.05 -6.38 11.17
N GLY A 9 10.80 -5.88 10.18
CA GLY A 9 11.28 -6.70 9.08
C GLY A 9 12.41 -6.07 8.27
N ASP A 10 13.26 -6.94 7.71
CA ASP A 10 14.45 -6.58 6.91
C ASP A 10 14.12 -5.86 5.59
N GLN A 11 12.89 -6.03 5.07
CA GLN A 11 12.46 -5.39 3.82
C GLN A 11 11.02 -4.87 3.97
N VAL A 12 10.89 -3.56 4.08
CA VAL A 12 9.60 -2.87 4.18
C VAL A 12 9.20 -2.34 2.81
N ARG A 13 7.99 -2.71 2.36
CA ARG A 13 7.36 -2.17 1.14
C ARG A 13 6.04 -1.53 1.50
N TRP A 14 5.82 -0.33 0.99
CA TRP A 14 4.63 0.47 1.22
C TRP A 14 3.70 0.38 0.02
N ALA A 15 2.42 0.12 0.28
CA ALA A 15 1.38 0.09 -0.75
C ALA A 15 0.39 1.23 -0.49
N ILE A 16 0.12 2.04 -1.53
CA ILE A 16 -0.73 3.24 -1.44
C ILE A 16 -1.79 3.18 -2.53
N ASP A 17 -3.05 3.45 -2.22
CA ASP A 17 -4.16 3.48 -3.18
C ASP A 17 -4.66 4.88 -3.53
N LEU A 18 -4.08 5.91 -2.91
CA LEU A 18 -4.41 7.31 -3.12
C LEU A 18 -3.62 7.91 -4.28
N ILE A 19 -4.34 8.50 -5.25
CA ILE A 19 -3.76 9.44 -6.23
C ILE A 19 -4.35 10.82 -5.94
N SER A 20 -3.59 11.67 -5.25
CA SER A 20 -3.93 13.09 -5.08
C SER A 20 -2.65 13.90 -4.87
N PRO A 21 -2.66 15.22 -5.06
CA PRO A 21 -1.52 16.07 -4.73
C PRO A 21 -1.08 15.93 -3.26
N MET A 22 -2.01 15.61 -2.36
CA MET A 22 -1.70 15.34 -0.94
C MET A 22 -0.97 14.01 -0.75
N ALA A 23 -1.22 13.01 -1.61
CA ALA A 23 -0.48 11.75 -1.61
C ALA A 23 0.99 11.94 -1.99
N LEU A 24 1.32 12.97 -2.80
CA LEU A 24 2.69 13.24 -3.21
C LEU A 24 3.60 13.60 -2.05
N LEU A 25 3.09 14.32 -1.03
CA LEU A 25 3.87 14.60 0.18
C LEU A 25 4.25 13.30 0.91
N LEU A 26 3.28 12.40 1.08
CA LEU A 26 3.51 11.10 1.70
C LEU A 26 4.50 10.24 0.91
N ILE A 27 4.33 10.17 -0.41
CA ILE A 27 5.23 9.46 -1.32
C ILE A 27 6.65 10.04 -1.21
N SER A 28 6.78 11.37 -1.23
CA SER A 28 8.08 12.06 -1.15
C SER A 28 8.79 11.77 0.17
N VAL A 29 8.08 11.76 1.30
CA VAL A 29 8.65 11.42 2.61
C VAL A 29 9.13 9.97 2.66
N LEU A 30 8.39 9.03 2.07
CA LEU A 30 8.77 7.62 2.03
C LEU A 30 10.01 7.40 1.14
N LEU A 31 10.03 8.01 -0.05
CA LEU A 31 11.19 7.93 -0.96
C LEU A 31 12.43 8.58 -0.34
N ALA A 32 12.29 9.73 0.33
CA ALA A 32 13.40 10.37 1.03
C ALA A 32 13.97 9.53 2.19
N ALA A 33 13.19 8.57 2.70
CA ALA A 33 13.61 7.60 3.72
C ALA A 33 14.08 6.25 3.13
N ASP A 34 14.37 6.21 1.82
CA ASP A 34 14.80 5.03 1.05
C ASP A 34 13.79 3.86 1.09
N GLN A 35 12.52 4.18 1.29
CA GLN A 35 11.45 3.18 1.39
C GLN A 35 10.91 2.83 0.00
N THR A 36 10.66 1.54 -0.26
CA THR A 36 10.04 1.11 -1.53
C THR A 36 8.54 1.33 -1.50
N VAL A 37 8.01 2.11 -2.44
CA VAL A 37 6.56 2.40 -2.56
C VAL A 37 5.97 1.74 -3.81
N THR A 38 4.75 1.23 -3.72
CA THR A 38 3.99 0.64 -4.83
C THR A 38 2.58 1.20 -4.84
N TYR A 39 2.15 1.72 -5.99
CA TYR A 39 0.78 2.17 -6.17
C TYR A 39 -0.15 0.98 -6.43
N VAL A 40 -1.23 0.87 -5.66
CA VAL A 40 -2.28 -0.13 -5.86
C VAL A 40 -3.53 0.58 -6.35
N PRO A 41 -3.94 0.38 -7.62
CA PRO A 41 -5.12 1.06 -8.13
C PRO A 41 -6.37 0.74 -7.30
N GLY A 42 -7.13 1.76 -6.92
CA GLY A 42 -8.35 1.60 -6.11
C GLY A 42 -9.38 0.65 -6.75
N ARG A 43 -9.37 0.49 -8.08
CA ARG A 43 -10.15 -0.55 -8.77
C ARG A 43 -9.72 -1.97 -8.41
N VAL A 44 -8.42 -2.22 -8.29
CA VAL A 44 -7.88 -3.54 -7.90
C VAL A 44 -8.23 -3.84 -6.44
N VAL A 45 -8.13 -2.84 -5.57
CA VAL A 45 -8.60 -2.93 -4.17
C VAL A 45 -10.08 -3.29 -4.13
N ASN A 46 -10.93 -2.52 -4.83
CA ASN A 46 -12.38 -2.73 -4.86
C ASN A 46 -12.79 -4.11 -5.40
N THR A 47 -12.06 -4.65 -6.39
CA THR A 47 -12.27 -6.02 -6.89
C THR A 47 -11.87 -7.06 -5.85
N MET A 48 -10.78 -6.87 -5.12
CA MET A 48 -10.36 -7.82 -4.07
C MET A 48 -11.22 -7.72 -2.81
N THR A 49 -11.75 -6.55 -2.45
CA THR A 49 -12.67 -6.36 -1.33
C THR A 49 -13.96 -7.20 -1.48
N GLN A 50 -14.35 -7.58 -2.71
CA GLN A 50 -15.47 -8.52 -2.94
C GLN A 50 -15.22 -9.90 -2.31
N GLY A 51 -13.97 -10.35 -2.22
CA GLY A 51 -13.59 -11.60 -1.55
C GLY A 51 -13.64 -11.52 -0.02
N PHE A 52 -13.77 -10.32 0.56
CA PHE A 52 -13.83 -10.07 2.00
C PHE A 52 -15.22 -9.61 2.47
N ARG A 53 -16.28 -9.85 1.69
CA ARG A 53 -17.67 -9.47 2.01
C ARG A 53 -18.15 -10.12 3.32
N GLY A 54 -18.64 -9.30 4.27
CA GLY A 54 -19.32 -9.79 5.48
C GLY A 54 -19.26 -8.87 6.71
N GLU A 55 -18.30 -7.95 6.78
CA GLU A 55 -18.09 -7.08 7.96
C GLU A 55 -17.85 -5.63 7.55
N ALA A 56 -18.27 -4.69 8.41
CA ALA A 56 -18.21 -3.25 8.22
C ALA A 56 -16.87 -2.76 7.63
N LYS A 57 -16.94 -1.78 6.72
CA LYS A 57 -15.77 -1.14 6.14
C LYS A 57 -14.94 -0.48 7.25
N THR A 58 -13.71 -0.92 7.44
CA THR A 58 -12.76 -0.35 8.42
C THR A 58 -11.43 -0.09 7.72
N ASP A 59 -10.75 1.00 8.10
CA ASP A 59 -9.46 1.38 7.49
C ASP A 59 -8.39 0.29 7.67
N ALA A 60 -8.43 -0.46 8.77
CA ALA A 60 -7.53 -1.58 9.02
C ALA A 60 -7.72 -2.74 8.02
N LYS A 61 -8.98 -3.01 7.62
CA LYS A 61 -9.31 -4.03 6.63
C LYS A 61 -8.86 -3.59 5.23
N ASP A 62 -9.12 -2.33 4.88
CA ASP A 62 -8.68 -1.77 3.60
C ASP A 62 -7.15 -1.81 3.48
N ALA A 63 -6.41 -1.45 4.55
CA ALA A 63 -4.95 -1.55 4.59
C ALA A 63 -4.44 -2.99 4.42
N LYS A 64 -5.11 -3.98 5.03
CA LYS A 64 -4.78 -5.40 4.86
C LYS A 64 -4.99 -5.87 3.42
N VAL A 65 -6.13 -5.51 2.83
CA VAL A 65 -6.44 -5.85 1.43
C VAL A 65 -5.40 -5.26 0.49
N ILE A 66 -5.05 -3.98 0.66
CA ILE A 66 -4.01 -3.30 -0.13
C ILE A 66 -2.65 -4.01 -0.02
N ALA A 67 -2.25 -4.39 1.20
CA ALA A 67 -1.00 -5.11 1.42
C ALA A 67 -1.00 -6.51 0.78
N GLU A 68 -2.10 -7.25 0.89
CA GLU A 68 -2.24 -8.58 0.26
C GLU A 68 -2.29 -8.49 -1.27
N THR A 69 -3.00 -7.50 -1.82
CA THR A 69 -3.00 -7.20 -3.25
C THR A 69 -1.59 -6.93 -3.75
N ALA A 70 -0.82 -6.08 -3.05
CA ALA A 70 0.57 -5.78 -3.43
C ALA A 70 1.52 -7.00 -3.33
N ARG A 71 1.25 -7.92 -2.40
CA ARG A 71 2.03 -9.17 -2.26
C ARG A 71 1.75 -10.17 -3.37
N LEU A 72 0.47 -10.33 -3.74
CA LEU A 72 0.00 -11.32 -4.71
C LEU A 72 0.19 -10.85 -6.15
N ARG A 73 -0.09 -9.57 -6.42
CA ARG A 73 0.11 -8.95 -7.73
C ARG A 73 1.45 -8.23 -7.80
N ARG A 74 2.51 -8.99 -8.06
CA ARG A 74 3.84 -8.44 -8.36
C ARG A 74 3.92 -7.76 -9.73
N ASP A 75 2.88 -7.91 -10.57
CA ASP A 75 2.67 -7.26 -11.86
C ASP A 75 2.14 -5.82 -11.73
N LEU A 76 1.69 -5.41 -10.54
CA LEU A 76 1.38 -4.01 -10.27
C LEU A 76 2.70 -3.25 -10.29
N ASN A 77 2.89 -2.49 -11.37
CA ASN A 77 4.10 -1.77 -11.74
C ASN A 77 4.99 -1.45 -10.54
N LEU A 78 6.08 -2.21 -10.45
CA LEU A 78 7.20 -1.98 -9.55
C LEU A 78 8.05 -0.83 -10.11
N ASN A 79 7.41 0.29 -10.44
CA ASN A 79 8.15 1.47 -10.85
C ASN A 79 8.78 2.01 -9.57
N ARG A 80 10.08 1.71 -9.39
CA ARG A 80 10.94 2.48 -8.49
C ARG A 80 10.86 3.92 -8.99
N LEU A 81 10.00 4.72 -8.37
CA LEU A 81 10.09 6.17 -8.42
C LEU A 81 11.31 6.59 -7.60
#